data_AF-A0A4D6H7K6-F1
#
_entry.id   AF-A0A4D6H7K6-F1
#
_cell.length_a   1.000
_cell.length_b   1.000
_cell.length_c   1.000
_cell.angle_alpha   90.00
_cell.angle_beta   90.00
_cell.angle_gamma   90.00
#
_symmetry.space_group_name_H-M   'P 1'
#
loop_
_entity.id
_entity.type
_entity.pdbx_description
1 polymer ?
#
loop_
_entity_poly.entity_id
_entity_poly.type
_entity_poly.pdbx_seq_one_letter_code
_entity_poly.pdbx_strand_id
1 'polypeptide(L)'
;MQETNASVRVQKLDEAKDIIVELEEQKGMELGGPRGALFRAGSTVDSGQAYIGHMEKAMGQTAGLAIEGGYDYVASEAAQIIRDLQASQANDD
;
A
#
# COMPACT_ATOMS: atom_id res chain seq x y z
N MET A 1 -12.95 12.68 -18.69
CA MET A 1 -11.68 12.01 -19.02
C MET A 1 -11.68 10.70 -18.26
N GLN A 2 -11.51 9.57 -18.94
CA GLN A 2 -11.44 8.26 -18.30
C GLN A 2 -10.06 8.17 -17.66
N GLU A 3 -9.97 8.03 -16.33
CA GLU A 3 -8.68 7.81 -15.67
C GLU A 3 -8.09 6.50 -16.21
N THR A 4 -6.81 6.51 -16.57
CA THR A 4 -6.12 5.28 -16.96
C THR A 4 -5.84 4.45 -15.71
N ASN A 5 -5.83 3.12 -15.84
CA ASN A 5 -5.52 2.22 -14.71
C ASN A 5 -4.18 2.56 -14.04
N ALA A 6 -3.21 3.11 -14.78
CA ALA A 6 -1.96 3.62 -14.22
C ALA A 6 -2.15 4.85 -13.31
N SER A 7 -3.03 5.79 -13.67
CA SER A 7 -3.34 6.97 -12.85
C SER A 7 -3.96 6.60 -11.51
N VAL A 8 -4.92 5.65 -11.52
CA VAL A 8 -5.55 5.13 -10.29
C VAL A 8 -4.51 4.44 -9.40
N ARG A 9 -3.60 3.66 -9.99
CA ARG A 9 -2.50 3.01 -9.25
C ARG A 9 -1.54 4.03 -8.64
N VAL A 10 -1.26 5.14 -9.32
CA VAL A 10 -0.44 6.22 -8.75
C VAL A 10 -1.12 6.86 -7.54
N GLN A 11 -2.42 7.15 -7.61
CA GLN A 11 -3.16 7.68 -6.46
C GLN A 11 -3.11 6.73 -5.26
N LYS A 12 -3.29 5.42 -5.50
CA LYS A 12 -3.23 4.41 -4.44
C LYS A 12 -1.82 4.26 -3.83
N LEU A 13 -0.75 4.55 -4.58
CA LEU A 13 0.61 4.62 -4.04
C LEU A 13 0.78 5.78 -3.06
N ASP A 14 0.21 6.93 -3.38
CA ASP A 14 0.24 8.10 -2.50
C ASP A 14 -0.52 7.81 -1.20
N GLU A 15 -1.71 7.21 -1.28
CA GLU A 15 -2.46 6.76 -0.10
C GLU A 15 -1.63 5.79 0.78
N ALA A 16 -1.01 4.78 0.17
CA ALA A 16 -0.17 3.82 0.88
C ALA A 16 1.09 4.45 1.48
N LYS A 17 1.66 5.47 0.81
CA LYS A 17 2.79 6.23 1.34
C LYS A 17 2.41 6.97 2.62
N ASP A 18 1.26 7.63 2.63
CA ASP A 18 0.80 8.42 3.78
C ASP A 18 0.57 7.51 5.00
N ILE A 19 0.02 6.32 4.81
CA ILE A 19 -0.14 5.32 5.88
C ILE A 19 1.22 4.85 6.44
N ILE A 20 2.23 4.63 5.58
CA ILE A 20 3.58 4.27 6.03
C ILE A 20 4.19 5.43 6.83
N VAL A 21 4.07 6.66 6.35
CA VAL A 21 4.59 7.85 7.04
C VAL A 21 3.93 8.03 8.40
N GLU A 22 2.61 7.86 8.50
CA GLU A 22 1.90 7.94 9.77
C GLU A 22 2.44 6.90 10.78
N LEU A 23 2.69 5.67 10.33
CA LEU A 23 3.30 4.65 11.20
C LEU A 23 4.73 5.02 11.63
N GLU A 24 5.54 5.55 10.71
CA GLU A 24 6.91 5.99 10.98
C GLU A 24 6.95 7.10 12.02
N GLU A 25 6.01 8.06 11.93
CA GLU A 25 5.85 9.13 12.92
C GLU A 25 5.46 8.56 14.29
N GLN A 26 4.51 7.63 14.34
CA GLN A 26 4.06 7.00 15.58
C GLN A 26 5.15 6.13 16.24
N LYS A 27 6.01 5.48 15.44
CA LYS A 27 7.14 4.66 15.92
C LYS A 27 8.42 5.46 16.13
N GLY A 28 8.53 6.67 15.58
CA GLY A 28 9.75 7.49 15.62
C GLY A 28 10.91 6.90 14.82
N MET A 29 10.64 6.10 13.78
CA MET A 29 11.67 5.48 12.94
C MET A 29 11.18 5.20 11.53
N GLU A 30 12.09 5.23 10.55
CA GLU A 30 11.77 4.85 9.17
C GLU A 30 11.59 3.33 9.00
N LEU A 31 10.64 2.94 8.15
CA LEU A 31 10.28 1.56 7.86
C LEU A 31 10.80 1.14 6.48
N GLY A 32 12.09 0.81 6.42
CA GLY A 32 12.77 0.46 5.17
C GLY A 32 12.15 -0.71 4.38
N GLY A 33 11.55 -1.68 5.09
CA GLY A 33 10.84 -2.80 4.46
C GLY A 33 9.61 -2.34 3.66
N PRO A 34 8.59 -1.77 4.32
CA PRO A 34 7.44 -1.14 3.67
C PRO A 34 7.82 -0.14 2.58
N ARG A 35 8.73 0.82 2.85
CA ARG A 35 9.18 1.80 1.86
C ARG A 35 9.79 1.17 0.61
N GLY A 36 10.64 0.16 0.78
CA GLY A 36 11.26 -0.55 -0.35
C GLY A 36 10.25 -1.36 -1.17
N ALA A 37 9.20 -1.91 -0.54
CA ALA A 37 8.12 -2.57 -1.26
C ALA A 37 7.25 -1.56 -2.03
N LEU A 38 6.91 -0.43 -1.41
CA LEU A 38 6.15 0.64 -2.06
C LEU A 38 6.90 1.23 -3.26
N PHE A 39 8.21 1.46 -3.13
CA PHE A 39 9.05 1.90 -4.25
C PHE A 39 8.98 0.95 -5.46
N ARG A 40 8.99 -0.37 -5.20
CA ARG A 40 8.84 -1.37 -6.28
C ARG A 40 7.45 -1.36 -6.89
N ALA A 41 6.39 -1.17 -6.09
CA ALA A 41 5.04 -0.99 -6.61
C ALA A 41 4.97 0.21 -7.56
N GLY A 42 5.56 1.35 -7.18
CA GLY A 42 5.71 2.53 -8.05
C GLY A 42 6.45 2.25 -9.36
N SER A 43 7.48 1.41 -9.31
CA SER A 43 8.24 1.02 -10.51
C SER A 43 7.47 0.07 -11.44
N THR A 44 6.32 -0.45 -11.01
CA THR A 44 5.53 -1.43 -11.75
C THR A 44 4.09 -0.99 -12.01
N VAL A 45 3.77 0.31 -11.89
CA VAL A 45 2.41 0.85 -12.08
C VAL A 45 1.74 0.45 -13.41
N ASP A 46 2.54 0.21 -14.46
CA ASP A 46 2.04 -0.23 -15.76
C ASP A 46 1.66 -1.72 -15.79
N SER A 47 2.13 -2.52 -14.82
CA SER A 47 1.84 -3.95 -14.68
C SER A 47 0.92 -4.20 -13.50
N GLY A 48 -0.36 -4.48 -13.74
CA GLY A 48 -1.36 -4.67 -12.68
C GLY A 48 -0.97 -5.74 -11.66
N GLN A 49 -0.57 -6.92 -12.12
CA GLN A 49 -0.19 -8.03 -11.22
C GLN A 49 1.05 -7.73 -10.39
N ALA A 50 2.12 -7.18 -10.99
CA ALA A 50 3.35 -6.86 -10.26
C ALA A 50 3.13 -5.70 -9.27
N TYR A 51 2.37 -4.69 -9.70
CA TYR A 51 1.93 -3.58 -8.86
C TYR A 51 1.17 -4.06 -7.62
N ILE A 52 0.12 -4.87 -7.81
CA ILE A 52 -0.70 -5.40 -6.72
C ILE A 52 0.16 -6.20 -5.75
N GLY A 53 0.99 -7.13 -6.24
CA GLY A 53 1.83 -7.95 -5.36
C GLY A 53 2.84 -7.14 -4.54
N HIS A 54 3.36 -6.03 -5.07
CA HIS A 54 4.23 -5.12 -4.32
C HIS A 54 3.46 -4.25 -3.33
N MET A 55 2.26 -3.79 -3.66
CA MET A 55 1.37 -3.07 -2.75
C MET A 55 0.92 -3.94 -1.57
N GLU A 56 0.49 -5.17 -1.83
CA GLU A 56 0.12 -6.14 -0.79
C GLU A 56 1.28 -6.40 0.16
N LYS A 57 2.50 -6.50 -0.37
CA LYS A 57 3.70 -6.64 0.46
C LYS A 57 3.95 -5.40 1.31
N ALA A 58 3.88 -4.20 0.74
CA ALA A 58 4.12 -2.95 1.47
C ALA A 58 3.10 -2.76 2.60
N MET A 59 1.82 -2.90 2.28
CA MET A 59 0.73 -2.72 3.24
C MET A 59 0.63 -3.87 4.23
N GLY A 60 0.91 -5.11 3.83
CA GLY A 60 0.92 -6.25 4.74
C GLY A 60 2.02 -6.13 5.81
N GLN A 61 3.21 -5.67 5.42
CA GLN A 61 4.28 -5.35 6.37
C GLN A 61 3.90 -4.18 7.28
N THR A 62 3.30 -3.12 6.73
CA THR A 62 2.83 -1.95 7.49
C THR A 62 1.77 -2.35 8.52
N ALA A 63 0.75 -3.10 8.10
CA ALA A 63 -0.30 -3.61 8.98
C ALA A 63 0.27 -4.49 10.09
N GLY A 64 1.18 -5.42 9.77
CA GLY A 64 1.82 -6.27 10.79
C GLY A 64 2.60 -5.46 11.83
N LEU A 65 3.39 -4.48 11.38
CA LEU A 65 4.14 -3.59 12.26
C LEU A 65 3.26 -2.64 13.06
N ALA A 66 2.11 -2.25 12.51
CA ALA A 66 1.11 -1.43 13.18
C ALA A 66 0.41 -2.22 14.30
N ILE A 67 -0.01 -3.47 14.01
CA ILE A 67 -0.59 -4.39 14.99
C ILE A 67 0.39 -4.65 16.13
N GLU A 68 1.67 -4.91 15.83
CA GLU A 68 2.70 -5.13 16.85
C GLU A 68 2.86 -3.92 17.79
N GLY A 69 2.67 -2.70 17.27
CA GLY A 69 2.78 -1.47 18.03
C GLY A 69 1.48 -0.99 18.70
N GLY A 70 0.36 -1.68 18.50
CA GLY A 70 -0.96 -1.24 18.98
C GLY A 70 -1.55 -0.05 18.22
N TYR A 71 -1.14 0.16 16.96
CA TYR A 71 -1.60 1.24 16.10
C TYR A 71 -2.78 0.77 15.22
N ASP A 72 -3.90 0.45 15.87
CA ASP A 72 -5.04 -0.22 15.23
C ASP A 72 -5.64 0.53 14.03
N TYR A 73 -5.64 1.87 14.08
CA TYR A 73 -6.10 2.70 12.98
C TYR A 73 -5.24 2.49 11.72
N VAL A 74 -3.92 2.65 11.84
CA VAL A 74 -2.96 2.43 10.76
C VAL A 74 -3.03 0.99 10.23
N ALA A 75 -3.19 0.02 11.13
CA ALA A 75 -3.36 -1.39 10.75
C ALA A 75 -4.61 -1.60 9.88
N SER A 76 -5.73 -0.97 10.26
CA SER A 76 -6.99 -1.04 9.51
C SER A 76 -6.88 -0.37 8.15
N GLU A 77 -6.28 0.82 8.06
CA GLU A 77 -6.09 1.54 6.80
C GLU A 77 -5.18 0.75 5.83
N ALA A 78 -4.06 0.23 6.32
CA ALA A 78 -3.17 -0.61 5.52
C ALA A 78 -3.90 -1.88 5.01
N ALA A 79 -4.70 -2.53 5.85
CA ALA A 79 -5.51 -3.68 5.45
C ALA A 79 -6.60 -3.30 4.44
N GLN A 80 -7.15 -2.09 4.52
CA GLN A 80 -8.17 -1.61 3.59
C GLN A 80 -7.60 -1.43 2.18
N ILE A 81 -6.39 -0.88 2.04
CA ILE A 81 -5.71 -0.80 0.73
C ILE A 81 -5.60 -2.18 0.08
N ILE A 82 -5.24 -3.22 0.84
CA ILE A 82 -5.15 -4.60 0.32
C ILE A 82 -6.52 -5.09 -0.17
N ARG A 83 -7.58 -4.89 0.61
CA ARG A 83 -8.94 -5.28 0.23
C ARG A 83 -9.41 -4.58 -1.05
N ASP A 84 -9.16 -3.28 -1.17
CA ASP A 84 -9.50 -2.49 -2.35
C ASP A 84 -8.81 -3.02 -3.61
N LEU A 85 -7.53 -3.40 -3.50
CA LEU A 85 -6.75 -3.95 -4.60
C LEU A 85 -7.27 -5.32 -5.04
N GLN A 86 -7.59 -6.19 -4.09
CA GLN A 86 -8.16 -7.52 -4.37
C GLN A 86 -9.55 -7.41 -5.02
N ALA A 87 -10.38 -6.48 -4.56
CA ALA A 87 -11.69 -6.22 -5.16
C ALA A 87 -11.55 -5.65 -6.58
N SER A 88 -10.55 -4.82 -6.83
CA SER A 88 -10.28 -4.28 -8.17
C SER A 88 -9.80 -5.38 -9.12
N GLN A 89 -8.96 -6.30 -8.66
CA GLN A 89 -8.49 -7.44 -9.45
C GLN A 89 -9.63 -8.39 -9.84
N ALA A 90 -10.57 -8.65 -8.92
CA ALA A 90 -11.70 -9.53 -9.17
C ALA A 90 -12.73 -8.96 -10.17
N ASN A 91 -12.70 -7.65 -10.45
CA ASN A 91 -13.60 -6.99 -11.40
C ASN A 91 -12.97 -6.75 -12.79
N ASP A 92 -11.65 -6.91 -12.91
CA ASP A 92 -10.90 -6.80 -14.17
C ASP A 92 -10.82 -8.16 -14.95
N ASP A 93 -11.17 -9.27 -14.29
CA ASP A 93 -11.30 -10.64 -14.87
C ASP A 93 -12.74 -10.93 -15.36
#